data_AF-A0A1V3SSI0-F1
#
_entry.id   AF-A0A1V3SSI0-F1
#
_cell.length_a   1.000
_cell.length_b   1.000
_cell.length_c   1.000
_cell.angle_alpha   90.00
_cell.angle_beta   90.00
_cell.angle_gamma   90.00
#
_symmetry.space_group_name_H-M   'P 1'
#
loop_
_entity.id
_entity.type
_entity.pdbx_description
1 polymer ?
#
loop_
_entity_poly.entity_id
_entity_poly.type
_entity_poly.pdbx_seq_one_letter_code
_entity_poly.pdbx_strand_id
1 'polypeptide(L)'
;MNNTAGHDNTTSLSRHIEAACQRIAPLWPLRNFVAVNPYFGLGDRPFWQAGQLLERMAGKGLTMPRAYYREQIGQGRIQKDDLEEALRALGSPWNLPAFEREMAQEKEANPVRIPLLSDVLGSIDRRDWSQFVVERMSQFCAAFFDEGQAMWPFPWKKSSFYTSWLEYAALDKSAWMMGLRGMTRKVRSLPRSPEGAIAWALDTLGIPPSLIVDYFHAALLSIGGWAGWARYQRWQAELGKRQDGTIREILAVRVVWDALLYTLRSGPFLEHRWQEALSEMSAFPSPADPARDVDAVLQTALEIGYQKSLIRSLCSVSGPAATQEQSLVQAVFCIDVRSEIFRRALETVSPSIRTHGFAGFFGVLVEFQPFGADSAKGHLPILFNPSYRVEEVPSGVSKYEATRLASLRHHRIRSSNAWKGFKTSAASCFSFVESFGILSIGKLLGDSFGWSRTVKHPDRKGLKEHEYDRMTPSLGAERPGSGIPEADRPAVAEFALRNMGLTGNFARLVLLVGHGSTTVNNPQATALDCGACAGQTGEASARIAAFLLNDPVTRRGLAQKGIVIPEETWFVAGLHDTTTDMVALYDKDTLP
;
A
#
# COMPACT_ATOMS: atom_id res chain seq x y z
N MET A 1 27.71 -23.79 35.52
CA MET A 1 28.14 -23.23 34.22
C MET A 1 27.14 -23.51 33.07
N ASN A 2 25.86 -23.82 33.31
CA ASN A 2 24.89 -24.20 32.25
C ASN A 2 23.84 -23.11 31.90
N ASN A 3 24.04 -21.84 32.26
CA ASN A 3 23.01 -20.80 32.04
C ASN A 3 23.34 -19.77 30.94
N THR A 4 24.53 -19.84 30.33
CA THR A 4 24.96 -18.91 29.26
C THR A 4 24.63 -19.41 27.86
N ALA A 5 24.67 -20.72 27.61
CA ALA A 5 24.37 -21.29 26.28
C ALA A 5 22.90 -21.14 25.85
N GLY A 6 21.95 -21.12 26.80
CA GLY A 6 20.53 -20.93 26.50
C GLY A 6 20.16 -19.48 26.11
N HIS A 7 20.85 -18.48 26.68
CA HIS A 7 20.61 -17.06 26.37
C HIS A 7 21.14 -16.66 24.99
N ASP A 8 22.31 -17.17 24.58
CA ASP A 8 22.90 -16.86 23.26
C ASP A 8 22.06 -17.43 22.10
N ASN A 9 21.50 -18.63 22.27
CA ASN A 9 20.75 -19.29 21.20
C ASN A 9 19.37 -18.62 20.97
N THR A 10 18.67 -18.23 22.04
CA THR A 10 17.40 -17.48 21.95
C THR A 10 17.60 -16.09 21.35
N THR A 11 18.69 -15.41 21.71
CA THR A 11 19.02 -14.09 21.16
C THR A 11 19.37 -14.18 19.67
N SER A 12 20.06 -15.25 19.24
CA SER A 12 20.35 -15.48 17.82
C SER A 12 19.10 -15.80 17.01
N LEU A 13 18.20 -16.65 17.52
CA LEU A 13 16.96 -17.00 16.81
C LEU A 13 16.06 -15.77 16.62
N SER A 14 15.90 -14.96 17.67
CA SER A 14 15.10 -13.73 17.57
C SER A 14 15.67 -12.77 16.51
N ARG A 15 16.99 -12.70 16.35
CA ARG A 15 17.63 -11.87 15.32
C ARG A 15 17.33 -12.39 13.91
N HIS A 16 17.37 -13.70 13.70
CA HIS A 16 17.02 -14.30 12.41
C HIS A 16 15.56 -14.10 12.04
N ILE A 17 14.64 -14.28 12.99
CA ILE A 17 13.21 -14.00 12.81
C ILE A 17 13.01 -12.53 12.41
N GLU A 18 13.65 -11.62 13.14
CA GLU A 18 13.52 -10.19 12.89
C GLU A 18 14.05 -9.80 11.50
N ALA A 19 15.24 -10.31 11.13
CA ALA A 19 15.82 -10.06 9.81
C ALA A 19 14.89 -10.53 8.67
N ALA A 20 14.26 -11.70 8.80
CA ALA A 20 13.33 -12.19 7.80
C ALA A 20 12.03 -11.37 7.74
N CYS A 21 11.48 -10.97 8.89
CA CYS A 21 10.27 -10.15 8.95
C CYS A 21 10.49 -8.75 8.34
N GLN A 22 11.68 -8.16 8.53
CA GLN A 22 12.04 -6.84 7.98
C GLN A 22 12.17 -6.84 6.46
N ARG A 23 12.52 -7.97 5.84
CA ARG A 23 12.62 -8.11 4.38
C ARG A 23 11.27 -8.03 3.67
N ILE A 24 10.17 -8.32 4.36
CA ILE A 24 8.83 -8.23 3.80
C ILE A 24 8.41 -6.76 3.70
N ALA A 25 7.96 -6.34 2.52
CA ALA A 25 7.38 -5.01 2.33
C ALA A 25 5.96 -4.93 2.93
N PRO A 26 5.59 -3.83 3.59
CA PRO A 26 4.22 -3.64 4.09
C PRO A 26 3.22 -3.52 2.93
N LEU A 27 2.05 -4.14 3.10
CA LEU A 27 0.94 -4.10 2.14
C LEU A 27 -0.27 -3.40 2.77
N TRP A 28 -0.63 -2.23 2.26
CA TRP A 28 -1.76 -1.46 2.76
C TRP A 28 -3.09 -2.08 2.33
N PRO A 29 -4.15 -1.95 3.16
CA PRO A 29 -5.46 -2.48 2.84
C PRO A 29 -6.12 -1.69 1.69
N LEU A 30 -7.07 -2.32 1.01
CA LEU A 30 -7.87 -1.70 -0.05
C LEU A 30 -8.62 -0.42 0.38
N ARG A 31 -8.83 -0.19 1.68
CA ARG A 31 -9.45 1.05 2.19
C ARG A 31 -8.52 2.27 2.18
N ASN A 32 -7.20 2.04 2.15
CA ASN A 32 -6.15 3.06 2.21
C ASN A 32 -4.99 2.65 1.27
N PHE A 33 -5.32 2.22 0.05
CA PHE A 33 -4.32 1.63 -0.84
C PHE A 33 -3.28 2.68 -1.24
N VAL A 34 -2.01 2.34 -1.09
CA VAL A 34 -0.88 3.19 -1.48
C VAL A 34 0.15 2.34 -2.22
N ALA A 35 0.79 2.93 -3.21
CA ALA A 35 1.90 2.29 -3.90
C ALA A 35 3.11 2.21 -2.95
N VAL A 36 3.64 1.01 -2.79
CA VAL A 36 4.81 0.72 -1.95
C VAL A 36 5.82 0.01 -2.82
N ASN A 37 7.10 0.35 -2.66
CA ASN A 37 8.16 -0.41 -3.29
C ASN A 37 8.10 -1.87 -2.79
N PRO A 38 7.85 -2.88 -3.65
CA PRO A 38 7.75 -4.27 -3.22
C PRO A 38 9.08 -4.80 -2.66
N TYR A 39 10.18 -4.10 -2.89
CA TYR A 39 11.52 -4.40 -2.40
C TYR A 39 11.95 -3.49 -1.24
N PHE A 40 11.01 -2.78 -0.60
CA PHE A 40 11.31 -1.85 0.50
C PHE A 40 12.14 -2.49 1.62
N GLY A 41 11.89 -3.76 1.95
CA GLY A 41 12.64 -4.51 2.95
C GLY A 41 14.07 -4.91 2.54
N LEU A 42 14.51 -4.56 1.32
CA LEU A 42 15.86 -4.77 0.80
C LEU A 42 16.59 -3.43 0.54
N GLY A 43 16.03 -2.31 1.02
CA GLY A 43 16.59 -0.96 0.77
C GLY A 43 17.97 -0.71 1.38
N ASP A 44 18.41 -1.56 2.30
CA ASP A 44 19.76 -1.54 2.90
C ASP A 44 20.83 -2.21 2.00
N ARG A 45 20.41 -2.83 0.88
CA ARG A 45 21.30 -3.60 0.00
C ARG A 45 21.55 -2.88 -1.33
N PRO A 46 22.77 -2.99 -1.88
CA PRO A 46 23.04 -2.61 -3.27
C PRO A 46 22.13 -3.37 -4.24
N PHE A 47 21.72 -2.72 -5.33
CA PHE A 47 20.77 -3.23 -6.32
C PHE A 47 21.06 -4.68 -6.77
N TRP A 48 22.31 -4.97 -7.16
CA TRP A 48 22.69 -6.31 -7.63
C TRP A 48 22.62 -7.39 -6.56
N GLN A 49 22.97 -7.05 -5.31
CA GLN A 49 22.86 -7.99 -4.19
C GLN A 49 21.39 -8.27 -3.84
N ALA A 50 20.52 -7.26 -3.93
CA ALA A 50 19.08 -7.44 -3.78
C ALA A 50 18.51 -8.30 -4.91
N GLY A 51 18.91 -8.06 -6.16
CA GLY A 51 18.50 -8.85 -7.32
C GLY A 51 18.85 -10.33 -7.22
N GLN A 52 20.07 -10.65 -6.80
CA GLN A 52 20.50 -12.05 -6.64
C GLN A 52 19.80 -12.74 -5.47
N LEU A 53 19.57 -12.02 -4.37
CA LEU A 53 18.76 -12.54 -3.27
C LEU A 53 17.35 -12.89 -3.77
N LEU A 54 16.71 -12.00 -4.55
CA LEU A 54 15.38 -12.25 -5.11
C LEU A 54 15.38 -13.40 -6.12
N GLU A 55 16.42 -13.52 -6.96
CA GLU A 55 16.57 -14.66 -7.87
C GLU A 55 16.62 -15.97 -7.08
N ARG A 56 17.38 -16.01 -5.97
CA ARG A 56 17.47 -17.16 -5.08
C ARG A 56 16.17 -17.45 -4.30
N MET A 57 15.43 -16.41 -3.91
CA MET A 57 14.22 -16.58 -3.08
C MET A 57 12.95 -16.85 -3.89
N ALA A 58 12.79 -16.16 -5.01
CA ALA A 58 11.56 -16.11 -5.79
C ALA A 58 11.75 -16.63 -7.22
N GLY A 59 12.97 -17.03 -7.60
CA GLY A 59 13.30 -17.47 -8.95
C GLY A 59 13.42 -16.34 -9.97
N LYS A 60 13.33 -15.08 -9.53
CA LYS A 60 13.36 -13.89 -10.39
C LYS A 60 14.13 -12.76 -9.73
N GLY A 61 15.09 -12.19 -10.45
CA GLY A 61 15.84 -11.01 -10.02
C GLY A 61 15.13 -9.69 -10.32
N LEU A 62 15.90 -8.61 -10.33
CA LEU A 62 15.42 -7.25 -10.62
C LEU A 62 15.55 -6.84 -12.10
N THR A 63 16.13 -7.71 -12.94
CA THR A 63 16.34 -7.47 -14.36
C THR A 63 15.19 -8.04 -15.21
N MET A 64 15.01 -7.47 -16.39
CA MET A 64 14.06 -7.98 -17.39
C MET A 64 14.66 -9.20 -18.12
N PRO A 65 13.85 -10.06 -18.76
CA PRO A 65 14.37 -11.12 -19.61
C PRO A 65 15.23 -10.58 -20.76
N ARG A 66 16.28 -11.32 -21.19
CA ARG A 66 17.20 -10.89 -22.29
C ARG A 66 16.49 -10.49 -23.57
N ALA A 67 15.34 -11.10 -23.88
CA ALA A 67 14.51 -10.73 -25.03
C ALA A 67 14.06 -9.26 -25.01
N TYR A 68 13.75 -8.72 -23.83
CA TYR A 68 13.37 -7.31 -23.66
C TYR A 68 14.54 -6.38 -24.02
N TYR A 69 15.75 -6.66 -23.53
CA TYR A 69 16.91 -5.82 -23.84
C TYR A 69 17.28 -5.87 -25.33
N ARG A 70 17.17 -7.04 -25.97
CA ARG A 70 17.35 -7.15 -27.44
C ARG A 70 16.36 -6.28 -28.20
N GLU A 71 15.10 -6.22 -27.76
CA GLU A 71 14.10 -5.31 -28.32
C GLU A 71 14.51 -3.83 -28.12
N GLN A 72 14.97 -3.45 -26.92
CA GLN A 72 15.39 -2.06 -26.65
C GLN A 72 16.62 -1.65 -27.47
N ILE A 73 17.55 -2.58 -27.73
CA ILE A 73 18.67 -2.37 -28.67
C ILE A 73 18.13 -2.20 -30.09
N GLY A 74 17.21 -3.06 -30.54
CA GLY A 74 16.60 -2.97 -31.87
C GLY A 74 15.81 -1.68 -32.11
N GLN A 75 15.20 -1.12 -31.06
CA GLN A 75 14.51 0.18 -31.08
C GLN A 75 15.46 1.38 -30.96
N GLY A 76 16.76 1.15 -30.78
CA GLY A 76 17.77 2.20 -30.60
C GLY A 76 17.70 2.93 -29.25
N ARG A 77 16.95 2.40 -28.27
CA ARG A 77 16.94 2.94 -26.89
C ARG A 77 18.23 2.62 -26.14
N ILE A 78 18.87 1.51 -26.48
CA ILE A 78 20.22 1.15 -26.05
C ILE A 78 21.12 1.25 -27.28
N GLN A 79 22.12 2.13 -27.23
CA GLN A 79 23.11 2.27 -28.30
C GLN A 79 24.39 1.50 -27.97
N LYS A 80 25.25 1.27 -28.98
CA LYS A 80 26.53 0.58 -28.77
C LYS A 80 27.42 1.31 -27.75
N ASP A 81 27.45 2.63 -27.83
CA ASP A 81 28.20 3.48 -26.89
C ASP A 81 27.69 3.32 -25.44
N ASP A 82 26.39 3.04 -25.24
CA ASP A 82 25.82 2.79 -23.91
C ASP A 82 26.26 1.44 -23.35
N LEU A 83 26.40 0.42 -24.21
CA LEU A 83 26.94 -0.90 -23.82
C LEU A 83 28.42 -0.80 -23.43
N GLU A 84 29.22 -0.07 -24.21
CA GLU A 84 30.64 0.15 -23.88
C GLU A 84 30.83 0.96 -22.59
N GLU A 85 29.96 1.93 -22.35
CA GLU A 85 29.96 2.69 -21.10
C GLU A 85 29.53 1.82 -19.91
N ALA A 86 28.51 0.97 -20.07
CA ALA A 86 28.08 0.03 -19.03
C ALA A 86 29.17 -0.98 -18.67
N LEU A 87 29.86 -1.55 -19.67
CA LEU A 87 31.00 -2.46 -19.47
C LEU A 87 32.12 -1.79 -18.65
N ARG A 88 32.45 -0.54 -18.98
CA ARG A 88 33.45 0.24 -18.22
C ARG A 88 32.97 0.59 -16.81
N ALA A 89 31.73 1.02 -16.65
CA ALA A 89 31.15 1.41 -15.37
C ALA A 89 31.12 0.25 -14.36
N LEU A 90 30.86 -0.96 -14.84
CA LEU A 90 30.85 -2.17 -14.02
C LEU A 90 32.24 -2.81 -13.86
N GLY A 91 33.27 -2.35 -14.58
CA GLY A 91 34.58 -3.01 -14.59
C GLY A 91 34.53 -4.41 -15.20
N SER A 92 33.67 -4.62 -16.20
CA SER A 92 33.45 -5.92 -16.83
C SER A 92 34.72 -6.43 -17.52
N PRO A 93 35.02 -7.74 -17.45
CA PRO A 93 36.16 -8.31 -18.17
C PRO A 93 35.92 -8.46 -19.67
N TRP A 94 34.69 -8.23 -20.15
CA TRP A 94 34.34 -8.36 -21.56
C TRP A 94 34.61 -7.08 -22.35
N ASN A 95 35.08 -7.23 -23.58
CA ASN A 95 34.97 -6.19 -24.60
C ASN A 95 33.63 -6.33 -25.35
N LEU A 96 33.22 -5.29 -26.09
CA LEU A 96 31.91 -5.26 -26.75
C LEU A 96 31.65 -6.50 -27.65
N PRO A 97 32.56 -6.94 -28.55
CA PRO A 97 32.31 -8.13 -29.37
C PRO A 97 32.18 -9.43 -28.56
N ALA A 98 32.95 -9.58 -27.47
CA ALA A 98 32.81 -10.74 -26.58
C ALA A 98 31.47 -10.70 -25.84
N PHE A 99 31.07 -9.53 -25.35
CA PHE A 99 29.79 -9.32 -24.69
C PHE A 99 28.61 -9.59 -25.61
N GLU A 100 28.64 -9.13 -26.86
CA GLU A 100 27.61 -9.39 -27.86
C GLU A 100 27.40 -10.90 -28.11
N ARG A 101 28.48 -11.70 -28.05
CA ARG A 101 28.40 -13.17 -28.13
C ARG A 101 27.76 -13.80 -26.88
N GLU A 102 28.12 -13.34 -25.69
CA GLU A 102 27.52 -13.83 -24.43
C GLU A 102 26.04 -13.45 -24.33
N MET A 103 25.69 -12.24 -24.77
CA MET A 103 24.31 -11.75 -24.85
C MET A 103 23.45 -12.57 -25.81
N ALA A 104 24.04 -13.10 -26.89
CA ALA A 104 23.34 -13.93 -27.86
C ALA A 104 22.97 -15.31 -27.31
N GLN A 105 23.66 -15.79 -26.27
CA GLN A 105 23.29 -17.03 -25.59
C GLN A 105 22.04 -16.81 -24.74
N GLU A 106 21.11 -17.76 -24.78
CA GLU A 106 19.97 -17.73 -23.87
C GLU A 106 20.38 -18.29 -22.51
N LYS A 107 19.98 -17.59 -21.44
CA LYS A 107 20.05 -18.13 -20.09
C LYS A 107 18.84 -19.06 -19.95
N GLU A 108 19.05 -20.37 -19.85
CA GLU A 108 17.99 -21.25 -19.38
C GLU A 108 17.51 -20.76 -18.02
N ALA A 109 16.26 -20.31 -17.96
CA ALA A 109 15.63 -19.91 -16.71
C ALA A 109 15.34 -21.17 -15.90
N ASN A 110 16.34 -21.67 -15.17
CA ASN A 110 16.14 -22.60 -14.07
C ASN A 110 16.07 -21.75 -12.80
N PRO A 111 14.88 -21.27 -12.40
CA PRO A 111 14.74 -20.48 -11.19
C PRO A 111 15.16 -21.34 -10.00
N VAL A 112 16.33 -21.07 -9.43
CA VAL A 112 16.75 -21.73 -8.20
C VAL A 112 16.04 -21.01 -7.05
N ARG A 113 14.79 -21.39 -6.84
CA ARG A 113 13.99 -20.99 -5.70
C ARG A 113 14.37 -21.86 -4.51
N ILE A 114 14.59 -21.29 -3.34
CA ILE A 114 14.62 -22.05 -2.08
C ILE A 114 13.30 -22.83 -1.95
N PRO A 115 13.30 -24.17 -2.07
CA PRO A 115 12.09 -24.96 -1.92
C PRO A 115 11.72 -25.03 -0.44
N LEU A 116 10.44 -24.84 -0.14
CA LEU A 116 9.90 -25.17 1.18
C LEU A 116 9.65 -26.68 1.24
N LEU A 117 9.58 -27.26 2.44
CA LEU A 117 9.29 -28.69 2.54
C LEU A 117 7.97 -29.05 1.85
N SER A 118 6.95 -28.19 1.93
CA SER A 118 5.68 -28.38 1.22
C SER A 118 5.86 -28.52 -0.30
N ASP A 119 6.82 -27.80 -0.90
CA ASP A 119 7.15 -27.92 -2.32
C ASP A 119 7.81 -29.27 -2.62
N VAL A 120 8.78 -29.67 -1.78
CA VAL A 120 9.49 -30.96 -1.91
C VAL A 120 8.52 -32.13 -1.78
N LEU A 121 7.68 -32.14 -0.74
CA LEU A 121 6.66 -33.17 -0.55
C LEU A 121 5.65 -33.18 -1.71
N GLY A 122 5.30 -32.01 -2.25
CA GLY A 122 4.39 -31.91 -3.39
C GLY A 122 4.92 -32.56 -4.66
N SER A 123 6.23 -32.42 -4.91
CA SER A 123 6.90 -33.11 -6.02
C SER A 123 6.87 -34.64 -5.89
N ILE A 124 6.95 -35.15 -4.66
CA ILE A 124 6.94 -36.60 -4.35
C ILE A 124 5.53 -37.18 -4.49
N ASP A 125 4.56 -36.54 -3.84
CA ASP A 125 3.17 -37.03 -3.80
C ASP A 125 2.38 -36.73 -5.08
N ARG A 126 2.90 -35.86 -5.96
CA ARG A 126 2.17 -35.24 -7.08
C ARG A 126 0.87 -34.57 -6.61
N ARG A 127 0.96 -33.86 -5.48
CA ARG A 127 -0.14 -33.09 -4.87
C ARG A 127 0.38 -31.73 -4.43
N ASP A 128 -0.40 -30.69 -4.61
CA ASP A 128 0.04 -29.33 -4.24
C ASP A 128 -0.12 -29.07 -2.73
N TRP A 129 0.83 -29.59 -1.94
CA TRP A 129 0.89 -29.34 -0.50
C TRP A 129 1.17 -27.88 -0.17
N SER A 130 1.88 -27.17 -1.04
CA SER A 130 2.15 -25.74 -0.86
C SER A 130 0.87 -24.91 -0.96
N GLN A 131 0.06 -25.12 -1.99
CA GLN A 131 -1.25 -24.49 -2.11
C GLN A 131 -2.15 -24.87 -0.92
N PHE A 132 -2.17 -26.15 -0.51
CA PHE A 132 -2.96 -26.57 0.64
C PHE A 132 -2.59 -25.78 1.92
N VAL A 133 -1.30 -25.65 2.24
CA VAL A 133 -0.82 -24.88 3.39
C VAL A 133 -1.21 -23.40 3.26
N VAL A 134 -0.96 -22.79 2.10
CA VAL A 134 -1.30 -21.38 1.83
C VAL A 134 -2.80 -21.13 1.99
N GLU A 135 -3.66 -22.04 1.51
CA GLU A 135 -5.11 -21.95 1.67
C GLU A 135 -5.55 -22.06 3.12
N ARG A 136 -5.03 -23.04 3.88
CA ARG A 136 -5.35 -23.18 5.32
C ARG A 136 -4.96 -21.93 6.09
N MET A 137 -3.77 -21.40 5.83
CA MET A 137 -3.31 -20.15 6.43
C MET A 137 -4.20 -18.98 6.01
N SER A 138 -4.55 -18.89 4.73
CA SER A 138 -5.37 -17.79 4.20
C SER A 138 -6.77 -17.76 4.80
N GLN A 139 -7.42 -18.91 4.95
CA GLN A 139 -8.74 -19.00 5.61
C GLN A 139 -8.67 -18.57 7.07
N PHE A 140 -7.63 -19.01 7.79
CA PHE A 140 -7.43 -18.59 9.18
C PHE A 140 -7.15 -17.09 9.30
N CYS A 141 -6.23 -16.56 8.49
CA CYS A 141 -5.91 -15.13 8.46
C CYS A 141 -7.14 -14.28 8.13
N ALA A 142 -7.95 -14.68 7.14
CA ALA A 142 -9.17 -13.97 6.78
C ALA A 142 -10.16 -13.89 7.95
N ALA A 143 -10.32 -14.97 8.72
CA ALA A 143 -11.18 -14.98 9.90
C ALA A 143 -10.58 -14.17 11.07
N PHE A 144 -9.27 -14.26 11.29
CA PHE A 144 -8.57 -13.56 12.38
C PHE A 144 -8.55 -12.05 12.17
N PHE A 145 -8.25 -11.59 10.96
CA PHE A 145 -8.17 -10.17 10.60
C PHE A 145 -9.51 -9.54 10.23
N ASP A 146 -10.62 -10.28 10.36
CA ASP A 146 -11.94 -9.75 10.06
C ASP A 146 -12.29 -8.56 11.00
N GLU A 147 -12.54 -7.41 10.37
CA GLU A 147 -12.98 -6.18 11.03
C GLU A 147 -14.52 -6.09 11.12
N GLY A 148 -15.23 -7.22 11.04
CA GLY A 148 -16.69 -7.29 11.19
C GLY A 148 -17.45 -7.46 9.87
N GLN A 149 -16.84 -8.03 8.84
CA GLN A 149 -17.54 -8.40 7.60
C GLN A 149 -18.24 -9.75 7.76
N ALA A 150 -17.65 -10.68 8.52
CA ALA A 150 -18.21 -11.99 8.75
C ALA A 150 -19.47 -11.90 9.64
N MET A 151 -20.51 -12.68 9.30
CA MET A 151 -21.70 -12.79 10.15
C MET A 151 -21.40 -13.46 11.49
N TRP A 152 -20.45 -14.39 11.51
CA TRP A 152 -20.02 -15.08 12.72
C TRP A 152 -18.72 -14.46 13.24
N PRO A 153 -18.68 -14.02 14.51
CA PRO A 153 -17.47 -13.45 15.08
C PRO A 153 -16.41 -14.53 15.28
N PHE A 154 -15.15 -14.15 15.07
CA PHE A 154 -14.01 -15.02 15.37
C PHE A 154 -13.91 -15.28 16.88
N PRO A 155 -13.98 -16.55 17.34
CA PRO A 155 -14.17 -16.87 18.76
C PRO A 155 -12.96 -16.54 19.64
N TRP A 156 -11.75 -16.46 19.08
CA TRP A 156 -10.51 -16.24 19.84
C TRP A 156 -9.89 -14.85 19.64
N LYS A 157 -10.70 -13.82 19.33
CA LYS A 157 -10.21 -12.46 19.01
C LYS A 157 -9.39 -11.78 20.13
N LYS A 158 -9.47 -12.28 21.37
CA LYS A 158 -8.69 -11.78 22.52
C LYS A 158 -7.33 -12.46 22.70
N SER A 159 -7.08 -13.54 21.98
CA SER A 159 -5.83 -14.32 22.06
C SER A 159 -4.85 -13.84 20.99
N SER A 160 -3.56 -14.18 21.16
CA SER A 160 -2.54 -13.92 20.14
C SER A 160 -2.85 -14.71 18.84
N PHE A 161 -2.22 -14.34 17.73
CA PHE A 161 -2.42 -15.00 16.44
C PHE A 161 -2.09 -16.50 16.50
N TYR A 162 -0.91 -16.84 17.01
CA TYR A 162 -0.42 -18.21 17.16
C TYR A 162 -1.27 -19.03 18.13
N THR A 163 -1.65 -18.44 19.27
CA THR A 163 -2.51 -19.11 20.26
C THR A 163 -3.87 -19.43 19.67
N SER A 164 -4.46 -18.48 18.94
CA SER A 164 -5.73 -18.68 18.23
C SER A 164 -5.61 -19.74 17.14
N TRP A 165 -4.47 -19.79 16.45
CA TRP A 165 -4.20 -20.79 15.42
C TRP A 165 -4.11 -22.21 16.01
N LEU A 166 -3.49 -22.39 17.18
CA LEU A 166 -3.44 -23.69 17.85
C LEU A 166 -4.85 -24.23 18.15
N GLU A 167 -5.75 -23.38 18.64
CA GLU A 167 -7.14 -23.77 18.91
C GLU A 167 -7.90 -24.09 17.62
N TYR A 168 -7.72 -23.28 16.57
CA TYR A 168 -8.30 -23.52 15.24
C TYR A 168 -7.80 -24.83 14.62
N ALA A 169 -6.48 -25.03 14.55
CA ALA A 169 -5.84 -26.17 13.90
C ALA A 169 -6.11 -27.49 14.64
N ALA A 170 -6.40 -27.45 15.95
CA ALA A 170 -6.82 -28.63 16.70
C ALA A 170 -8.24 -29.11 16.30
N LEU A 171 -9.10 -28.21 15.84
CA LEU A 171 -10.48 -28.48 15.44
C LEU A 171 -10.62 -28.75 13.94
N ASP A 172 -9.77 -28.13 13.11
CA ASP A 172 -9.80 -28.26 11.66
C ASP A 172 -9.64 -29.71 11.18
N LYS A 173 -10.51 -30.12 10.25
CA LYS A 173 -10.53 -31.47 9.66
C LYS A 173 -9.94 -31.51 8.26
N SER A 174 -9.58 -30.37 7.66
CA SER A 174 -9.03 -30.32 6.31
C SER A 174 -7.75 -31.14 6.17
N ALA A 175 -6.84 -31.10 7.14
CA ALA A 175 -5.65 -31.93 7.13
C ALA A 175 -5.97 -33.43 7.12
N TRP A 176 -6.96 -33.86 7.92
CA TRP A 176 -7.40 -35.26 7.94
C TRP A 176 -8.02 -35.68 6.60
N MET A 177 -8.83 -34.83 5.97
CA MET A 177 -9.41 -35.08 4.64
C MET A 177 -8.34 -35.20 3.55
N MET A 178 -7.21 -34.49 3.69
CA MET A 178 -6.05 -34.61 2.80
C MET A 178 -5.16 -35.83 3.07
N GLY A 179 -5.52 -36.66 4.06
CA GLY A 179 -4.77 -37.86 4.43
C GLY A 179 -3.73 -37.67 5.54
N LEU A 180 -3.62 -36.47 6.13
CA LEU A 180 -2.75 -36.21 7.29
C LEU A 180 -3.44 -36.66 8.59
N ARG A 181 -3.26 -37.93 8.94
CA ARG A 181 -3.75 -38.47 10.22
C ARG A 181 -2.87 -38.00 11.37
N GLY A 182 -3.46 -37.87 12.56
CA GLY A 182 -2.71 -37.49 13.77
C GLY A 182 -2.47 -35.98 13.95
N MET A 183 -2.93 -35.14 13.02
CA MET A 183 -2.78 -33.68 13.06
C MET A 183 -3.21 -33.06 14.40
N THR A 184 -4.44 -33.32 14.86
CA THR A 184 -4.96 -32.77 16.13
C THR A 184 -4.07 -33.13 17.32
N ARG A 185 -3.58 -34.38 17.41
CA ARG A 185 -2.70 -34.82 18.50
C ARG A 185 -1.37 -34.07 18.44
N LYS A 186 -0.82 -33.92 17.24
CA LYS A 186 0.48 -33.26 17.04
C LYS A 186 0.38 -31.75 17.34
N VAL A 187 -0.65 -31.06 16.85
CA VAL A 187 -0.91 -29.64 17.15
C VAL A 187 -1.01 -29.40 18.66
N ARG A 188 -1.71 -30.28 19.40
CA ARG A 188 -1.82 -30.18 20.87
C ARG A 188 -0.50 -30.37 21.62
N SER A 189 0.49 -31.02 20.99
CA SER A 189 1.83 -31.23 21.56
C SER A 189 2.83 -30.13 21.20
N LEU A 190 2.44 -29.15 20.38
CA LEU A 190 3.33 -28.07 19.99
C LEU A 190 3.66 -27.14 21.17
N PRO A 191 4.85 -26.51 21.17
CA PRO A 191 5.17 -25.45 22.12
C PRO A 191 4.11 -24.34 22.09
N ARG A 192 3.78 -23.77 23.25
CA ARG A 192 2.76 -22.70 23.35
C ARG A 192 3.27 -21.32 22.94
N SER A 193 4.60 -21.11 22.97
CA SER A 193 5.23 -19.86 22.50
C SER A 193 5.56 -19.94 21.00
N PRO A 194 5.35 -18.85 20.23
CA PRO A 194 5.75 -18.78 18.82
C PRO A 194 7.23 -19.09 18.58
N GLU A 195 8.13 -18.54 19.39
CA GLU A 195 9.58 -18.73 19.28
C GLU A 195 9.96 -20.19 19.53
N GLY A 196 9.37 -20.80 20.55
CA GLY A 196 9.55 -22.23 20.82
C GLY A 196 9.03 -23.11 19.69
N ALA A 197 7.94 -22.72 19.04
CA ALA A 197 7.39 -23.45 17.89
C ALA A 197 8.28 -23.32 16.64
N ILE A 198 8.87 -22.14 16.42
CA ILE A 198 9.88 -21.92 15.37
C ILE A 198 11.13 -22.76 15.65
N ALA A 199 11.65 -22.74 16.87
CA ALA A 199 12.81 -23.55 17.25
C ALA A 199 12.55 -25.05 17.02
N TRP A 200 11.39 -25.54 17.48
CA TRP A 200 10.95 -26.92 17.22
C TRP A 200 10.87 -27.23 15.72
N ALA A 201 10.36 -26.31 14.90
CA ALA A 201 10.28 -26.51 13.46
C ALA A 201 11.65 -26.55 12.79
N LEU A 202 12.58 -25.66 13.18
CA LEU A 202 13.95 -25.67 12.68
C LEU A 202 14.68 -26.97 13.02
N ASP A 203 14.58 -27.41 14.27
CA ASP A 203 15.19 -28.67 14.73
C ASP A 203 14.58 -29.88 14.00
N THR A 204 13.26 -29.89 13.83
CA THR A 204 12.54 -30.96 13.13
C THR A 204 12.92 -31.03 11.65
N LEU A 205 13.11 -29.89 10.99
CA LEU A 205 13.48 -29.82 9.58
C LEU A 205 14.99 -29.91 9.35
N GLY A 206 15.82 -29.78 10.39
CA GLY A 206 17.28 -29.81 10.26
C GLY A 206 17.84 -28.64 9.44
N ILE A 207 17.25 -27.45 9.54
CA ILE A 207 17.68 -26.28 8.75
C ILE A 207 19.09 -25.81 9.20
N PRO A 208 20.09 -25.74 8.30
CA PRO A 208 21.42 -25.24 8.65
C PRO A 208 21.40 -23.76 9.09
N PRO A 209 22.25 -23.34 10.05
CA PRO A 209 22.29 -21.95 10.53
C PRO A 209 22.45 -20.89 9.43
N SER A 210 23.21 -21.20 8.37
CA SER A 210 23.42 -20.30 7.22
C SER A 210 22.17 -20.06 6.38
N LEU A 211 21.18 -20.96 6.43
CA LEU A 211 19.95 -20.90 5.63
C LEU A 211 18.73 -20.38 6.40
N ILE A 212 18.81 -20.21 7.73
CA ILE A 212 17.65 -19.90 8.58
C ILE A 212 16.90 -18.65 8.08
N VAL A 213 17.61 -17.54 7.87
CA VAL A 213 16.96 -16.27 7.47
C VAL A 213 16.33 -16.37 6.09
N ASP A 214 16.99 -17.06 5.16
CA ASP A 214 16.52 -17.22 3.79
C ASP A 214 15.32 -18.17 3.73
N TYR A 215 15.32 -19.24 4.53
CA TYR A 215 14.18 -20.14 4.69
C TYR A 215 12.97 -19.41 5.27
N PHE A 216 13.16 -18.61 6.32
CA PHE A 216 12.08 -17.78 6.88
C PHE A 216 11.54 -16.77 5.89
N HIS A 217 12.41 -16.15 5.10
CA HIS A 217 12.01 -15.22 4.07
C HIS A 217 11.20 -15.92 2.96
N ALA A 218 11.66 -17.07 2.46
CA ALA A 218 10.93 -17.88 1.50
C ALA A 218 9.56 -18.34 2.04
N ALA A 219 9.50 -18.73 3.32
CA ALA A 219 8.27 -19.10 4.01
C ALA A 219 7.28 -17.93 4.04
N LEU A 220 7.71 -16.72 4.39
CA LEU A 220 6.86 -15.53 4.38
C LEU A 220 6.44 -15.12 2.97
N LEU A 221 7.33 -15.22 1.98
CA LEU A 221 7.00 -14.94 0.57
C LEU A 221 5.93 -15.89 0.02
N SER A 222 5.90 -17.15 0.48
CA SER A 222 4.84 -18.11 0.07
C SER A 222 3.43 -17.67 0.48
N ILE A 223 3.31 -16.76 1.45
CA ILE A 223 2.07 -16.16 1.94
C ILE A 223 2.14 -14.62 1.85
N GLY A 224 2.82 -14.10 0.83
CA GLY A 224 3.26 -12.70 0.74
C GLY A 224 2.16 -11.65 0.98
N GLY A 225 0.91 -11.92 0.58
CA GLY A 225 -0.22 -11.02 0.89
C GLY A 225 -0.46 -10.87 2.39
N TRP A 226 -0.53 -11.98 3.13
CA TRP A 226 -0.74 -11.97 4.58
C TRP A 226 0.50 -11.52 5.35
N ALA A 227 1.69 -11.90 4.90
CA ALA A 227 2.95 -11.41 5.47
C ALA A 227 3.06 -9.88 5.31
N GLY A 228 2.72 -9.35 4.13
CA GLY A 228 2.68 -7.92 3.86
C GLY A 228 1.63 -7.19 4.70
N TRP A 229 0.44 -7.77 4.88
CA TRP A 229 -0.60 -7.23 5.77
C TRP A 229 -0.12 -7.15 7.23
N ALA A 230 0.50 -8.21 7.75
CA ALA A 230 1.05 -8.18 9.11
C ALA A 230 2.24 -7.22 9.24
N ARG A 231 3.06 -7.08 8.21
CA ARG A 231 4.10 -6.05 8.16
C ARG A 231 3.51 -4.64 8.18
N TYR A 232 2.38 -4.41 7.51
CA TYR A 232 1.63 -3.17 7.57
C TYR A 232 1.10 -2.88 8.99
N GLN A 233 0.50 -3.87 9.67
CA GLN A 233 0.04 -3.71 11.06
C GLN A 233 1.19 -3.31 11.99
N ARG A 234 2.35 -3.95 11.81
CA ARG A 234 3.57 -3.60 12.52
C ARG A 234 4.09 -2.21 12.20
N TRP A 235 4.09 -1.80 10.94
CA TRP A 235 4.45 -0.44 10.53
C TRP A 235 3.57 0.62 11.22
N GLN A 236 2.26 0.39 11.26
CA GLN A 236 1.32 1.28 11.94
C GLN A 236 1.54 1.33 13.45
N ALA A 237 1.89 0.20 14.07
CA ALA A 237 2.27 0.17 15.48
C ALA A 237 3.56 0.98 15.73
N GLU A 238 4.58 0.78 14.91
CA GLU A 238 5.88 1.48 14.98
C GLU A 238 5.71 3.01 14.87
N LEU A 239 4.90 3.49 13.91
CA LEU A 239 4.55 4.92 13.78
C LEU A 239 3.90 5.49 15.05
N GLY A 240 3.05 4.69 15.70
CA GLY A 240 2.41 5.02 16.98
C GLY A 240 3.25 4.70 18.21
N LYS A 241 4.54 4.39 18.08
CA LYS A 241 5.45 3.96 19.17
C LYS A 241 4.95 2.75 19.96
N ARG A 242 4.16 1.89 19.32
CA ARG A 242 3.68 0.59 19.84
C ARG A 242 4.46 -0.54 19.18
N GLN A 243 4.27 -1.76 19.68
CA GLN A 243 4.83 -2.98 19.09
C GLN A 243 3.72 -3.88 18.57
N ASP A 244 3.99 -4.62 17.50
CA ASP A 244 3.11 -5.65 16.96
C ASP A 244 3.95 -6.87 16.56
N GLY A 245 3.66 -8.02 17.17
CA GLY A 245 4.37 -9.29 16.94
C GLY A 245 3.74 -10.19 15.89
N THR A 246 2.65 -9.77 15.24
CA THR A 246 1.78 -10.66 14.44
C THR A 246 2.54 -11.34 13.30
N ILE A 247 3.44 -10.63 12.62
CA ILE A 247 4.24 -11.22 11.53
C ILE A 247 5.16 -12.36 12.02
N ARG A 248 5.68 -12.26 13.25
CA ARG A 248 6.50 -13.32 13.86
C ARG A 248 5.64 -14.55 14.16
N GLU A 249 4.42 -14.34 14.64
CA GLU A 249 3.45 -15.40 14.88
C GLU A 249 2.97 -16.08 13.58
N ILE A 250 2.80 -15.31 12.50
CA ILE A 250 2.53 -15.85 11.16
C ILE A 250 3.69 -16.70 10.66
N LEU A 251 4.94 -16.23 10.81
CA LEU A 251 6.12 -17.01 10.47
C LEU A 251 6.12 -18.34 11.24
N ALA A 252 5.85 -18.30 12.55
CA ALA A 252 5.77 -19.49 13.39
C ALA A 252 4.77 -20.50 12.83
N VAL A 253 3.54 -20.07 12.52
CA VAL A 253 2.52 -20.94 11.91
C VAL A 253 3.01 -21.52 10.59
N ARG A 254 3.63 -20.70 9.71
CA ARG A 254 4.05 -21.16 8.38
C ARG A 254 5.15 -22.21 8.45
N VAL A 255 6.17 -22.03 9.27
CA VAL A 255 7.27 -23.02 9.39
C VAL A 255 6.84 -24.26 10.15
N VAL A 256 5.92 -24.11 11.11
CA VAL A 256 5.30 -25.25 11.82
C VAL A 256 4.53 -26.13 10.85
N TRP A 257 3.83 -25.58 9.86
CA TRP A 257 3.16 -26.38 8.83
C TRP A 257 4.12 -27.32 8.10
N ASP A 258 5.31 -26.85 7.71
CA ASP A 258 6.33 -27.69 7.09
C ASP A 258 6.79 -28.79 8.06
N ALA A 259 7.14 -28.43 9.30
CA ALA A 259 7.55 -29.42 10.30
C ALA A 259 6.46 -30.45 10.64
N LEU A 260 5.18 -30.06 10.61
CA LEU A 260 4.03 -30.97 10.75
C LEU A 260 3.92 -31.92 9.56
N LEU A 261 4.07 -31.43 8.33
CA LEU A 261 4.10 -32.28 7.13
C LEU A 261 5.26 -33.27 7.21
N TYR A 262 6.46 -32.82 7.59
CA TYR A 262 7.63 -33.68 7.75
C TYR A 262 7.38 -34.79 8.77
N THR A 263 6.82 -34.43 9.93
CA THR A 263 6.58 -35.40 11.02
C THR A 263 5.47 -36.40 10.67
N LEU A 264 4.38 -35.94 10.03
CA LEU A 264 3.19 -36.78 9.79
C LEU A 264 3.29 -37.59 8.50
N ARG A 265 4.18 -37.22 7.58
CA ARG A 265 4.46 -37.93 6.32
C ARG A 265 5.90 -38.43 6.24
N SER A 266 6.57 -38.54 7.38
CA SER A 266 7.96 -39.00 7.48
C SER A 266 8.14 -40.35 6.80
N GLY A 267 9.25 -40.49 6.08
CA GLY A 267 9.66 -41.73 5.45
C GLY A 267 11.03 -41.54 4.78
N PRO A 268 11.79 -42.62 4.56
CA PRO A 268 13.19 -42.55 4.15
C PRO A 268 13.36 -41.79 2.81
N PHE A 269 12.39 -41.89 1.91
CA PHE A 269 12.42 -41.16 0.64
C PHE A 269 12.25 -39.65 0.82
N LEU A 270 11.29 -39.19 1.62
CA LEU A 270 11.11 -37.77 1.91
C LEU A 270 12.32 -37.20 2.65
N GLU A 271 12.84 -37.95 3.62
CA GLU A 271 14.03 -37.56 4.37
C GLU A 271 15.23 -37.36 3.45
N HIS A 272 15.49 -38.31 2.56
CA HIS A 272 16.57 -38.22 1.60
C HIS A 272 16.40 -37.02 0.65
N ARG A 273 15.24 -36.87 0.01
CA ARG A 273 14.95 -35.75 -0.91
C ARG A 273 15.04 -34.39 -0.21
N TRP A 274 14.67 -34.33 1.08
CA TRP A 274 14.78 -33.10 1.85
C TRP A 274 16.23 -32.74 2.19
N GLN A 275 17.05 -33.74 2.54
CA GLN A 275 18.49 -33.52 2.76
C GLN A 275 19.23 -33.12 1.47
N GLU A 276 18.84 -33.69 0.33
CA GLU A 276 19.33 -33.24 -0.99
C GLU A 276 18.99 -31.76 -1.23
N ALA A 277 17.72 -31.38 -1.02
CA ALA A 277 17.29 -29.99 -1.18
C ALA A 277 18.06 -29.03 -0.26
N LEU A 278 18.30 -29.39 1.01
CA LEU A 278 19.10 -28.58 1.94
C LEU A 278 20.56 -28.43 1.49
N SER A 279 21.13 -29.48 0.91
CA SER A 279 22.48 -29.47 0.38
C SER A 279 22.58 -28.57 -0.85
N GLU A 280 21.63 -28.68 -1.78
CA GLU A 280 21.54 -27.82 -2.97
C GLU A 280 21.36 -26.34 -2.59
N MET A 281 20.48 -26.04 -1.62
CA MET A 281 20.29 -24.68 -1.10
C MET A 281 21.57 -24.10 -0.50
N SER A 282 22.32 -24.92 0.23
CA SER A 282 23.57 -24.50 0.89
C SER A 282 24.72 -24.31 -0.10
N ALA A 283 24.74 -25.09 -1.19
CA ALA A 283 25.76 -25.05 -2.24
C ALA A 283 25.60 -23.86 -3.21
N PHE A 284 24.49 -23.09 -3.10
CA PHE A 284 24.25 -21.97 -4.00
C PHE A 284 25.40 -20.94 -3.92
N PRO A 285 25.97 -20.52 -5.06
CA PRO A 285 27.16 -19.69 -5.06
C PRO A 285 26.93 -18.32 -4.40
N SER A 286 28.03 -17.78 -3.85
CA SER A 286 28.12 -16.39 -3.38
C SER A 286 27.62 -15.40 -4.45
N PRO A 287 27.12 -14.20 -4.06
CA PRO A 287 26.72 -13.16 -4.99
C PRO A 287 27.60 -13.10 -6.25
N ALA A 288 26.99 -13.31 -7.42
CA ALA A 288 27.72 -13.24 -8.68
C ALA A 288 28.28 -11.82 -8.85
N ASP A 289 29.52 -11.71 -9.32
CA ASP A 289 30.11 -10.41 -9.63
C ASP A 289 29.29 -9.73 -10.74
N PRO A 290 28.66 -8.56 -10.50
CA PRO A 290 27.87 -7.88 -11.52
C PRO A 290 28.68 -7.55 -12.77
N ALA A 291 29.99 -7.37 -12.64
CA ALA A 291 30.90 -7.16 -13.76
C ALA A 291 30.91 -8.35 -14.75
N ARG A 292 30.57 -9.55 -14.27
CA ARG A 292 30.51 -10.80 -15.03
C ARG A 292 29.08 -11.28 -15.28
N ASP A 293 28.09 -10.44 -15.06
CA ASP A 293 26.69 -10.74 -15.32
C ASP A 293 26.21 -9.96 -16.55
N VAL A 294 25.80 -10.70 -17.57
CA VAL A 294 25.27 -10.12 -18.82
C VAL A 294 24.03 -9.26 -18.54
N ASP A 295 23.14 -9.72 -17.65
CA ASP A 295 21.87 -9.04 -17.40
C ASP A 295 22.12 -7.72 -16.66
N ALA A 296 23.15 -7.67 -15.82
CA ALA A 296 23.57 -6.45 -15.13
C ALA A 296 24.13 -5.38 -16.09
N VAL A 297 24.97 -5.79 -17.05
CA VAL A 297 25.50 -4.89 -18.08
C VAL A 297 24.36 -4.35 -18.95
N LEU A 298 23.42 -5.20 -19.39
CA LEU A 298 22.28 -4.79 -20.21
C LEU A 298 21.38 -3.78 -19.50
N GLN A 299 21.06 -4.04 -18.23
CA GLN A 299 20.25 -3.13 -17.41
C GLN A 299 20.97 -1.79 -17.18
N THR A 300 22.29 -1.83 -16.92
CA THR A 300 23.09 -0.60 -16.76
C THR A 300 23.13 0.22 -18.05
N ALA A 301 23.27 -0.44 -19.21
CA ALA A 301 23.26 0.23 -20.51
C ALA A 301 21.90 0.87 -20.82
N LEU A 302 20.79 0.21 -20.46
CA LEU A 302 19.45 0.78 -20.56
C LEU A 302 19.30 2.07 -19.76
N GLU A 303 19.80 2.07 -18.52
CA GLU A 303 19.75 3.24 -17.63
C GLU A 303 20.61 4.39 -18.16
N ILE A 304 21.82 4.09 -18.66
CA ILE A 304 22.71 5.08 -19.30
C ILE A 304 22.04 5.71 -20.53
N GLY A 305 21.48 4.89 -21.43
CA GLY A 305 20.78 5.36 -22.62
C GLY A 305 19.60 6.26 -22.28
N TYR A 306 18.81 5.88 -21.27
CA TYR A 306 17.72 6.71 -20.73
C TYR A 306 18.23 8.04 -20.17
N GLN A 307 19.28 8.03 -19.34
CA GLN A 307 19.85 9.24 -18.74
C GLN A 307 20.35 10.21 -19.83
N LYS A 308 21.09 9.72 -20.82
CA LYS A 308 21.56 10.54 -21.95
C LYS A 308 20.41 11.17 -22.73
N SER A 309 19.37 10.38 -23.01
CA SER A 309 18.16 10.87 -23.69
C SER A 309 17.47 11.97 -22.88
N LEU A 310 17.25 11.73 -21.58
CA LEU A 310 16.62 12.68 -20.68
C LEU A 310 17.42 13.98 -20.56
N ILE A 311 18.73 13.90 -20.35
CA ILE A 311 19.62 15.07 -20.24
C ILE A 311 19.57 15.87 -21.55
N ARG A 312 19.64 15.21 -22.71
CA ARG A 312 19.53 15.87 -24.01
C ARG A 312 18.20 16.61 -24.15
N SER A 313 17.09 15.97 -23.78
CA SER A 313 15.77 16.60 -23.81
C SER A 313 15.72 17.83 -22.90
N LEU A 314 16.19 17.72 -21.66
CA LEU A 314 16.21 18.84 -20.71
C LEU A 314 17.09 20.00 -21.20
N CYS A 315 18.27 19.74 -21.77
CA CYS A 315 19.15 20.76 -22.31
C CYS A 315 18.65 21.38 -23.63
N SER A 316 17.82 20.66 -24.39
CA SER A 316 17.25 21.15 -25.66
C SER A 316 16.10 22.14 -25.47
N VAL A 317 15.47 22.16 -24.30
CA VAL A 317 14.38 23.09 -23.99
C VAL A 317 14.98 24.45 -23.61
N SER A 318 15.28 25.26 -24.62
CA SER A 318 15.42 26.72 -24.48
C SER A 318 14.05 27.36 -24.69
N GLY A 319 13.18 27.27 -23.69
CA GLY A 319 11.90 27.98 -23.74
C GLY A 319 12.12 29.50 -23.70
N PRO A 320 11.31 30.31 -24.41
CA PRO A 320 11.36 31.76 -24.24
C PRO A 320 11.15 32.10 -22.77
N ALA A 321 11.98 33.00 -22.24
CA ALA A 321 11.79 33.53 -20.89
C ALA A 321 10.35 34.04 -20.78
N ALA A 322 9.53 33.36 -19.98
CA ALA A 322 8.13 33.70 -19.83
C ALA A 322 8.04 35.18 -19.44
N THR A 323 7.53 36.02 -20.34
CA THR A 323 7.21 37.40 -20.04
C THR A 323 6.29 37.38 -18.83
N GLN A 324 6.65 38.18 -17.83
CA GLN A 324 6.07 38.19 -16.49
C GLN A 324 4.68 38.87 -16.50
N GLU A 325 3.81 38.49 -17.43
CA GLU A 325 2.41 38.92 -17.40
C GLU A 325 1.73 38.31 -16.17
N GLN A 326 0.94 39.13 -15.49
CA GLN A 326 0.26 38.76 -14.26
C GLN A 326 -0.81 37.71 -14.58
N SER A 327 -0.62 36.49 -14.10
CA SER A 327 -1.59 35.40 -14.29
C SER A 327 -2.92 35.76 -13.63
N LEU A 328 -4.02 35.63 -14.37
CA LEU A 328 -5.37 35.83 -13.83
C LEU A 328 -5.76 34.70 -12.87
N VAL A 329 -5.27 33.49 -13.14
CA VAL A 329 -5.50 32.29 -12.34
C VAL A 329 -4.19 31.53 -12.15
N GLN A 330 -3.89 31.17 -10.90
CA GLN A 330 -2.90 30.14 -10.57
C GLN A 330 -3.66 28.89 -10.12
N ALA A 331 -3.40 27.74 -10.71
CA ALA A 331 -4.08 26.50 -10.34
C ALA A 331 -3.07 25.43 -9.92
N VAL A 332 -3.03 25.12 -8.63
CA VAL A 332 -2.23 24.04 -8.07
C VAL A 332 -3.05 22.77 -8.09
N PHE A 333 -2.72 21.87 -9.01
CA PHE A 333 -3.33 20.55 -9.09
C PHE A 333 -2.50 19.52 -8.33
N CYS A 334 -3.14 18.43 -7.92
CA CYS A 334 -2.41 17.25 -7.49
C CYS A 334 -1.42 16.80 -8.58
N ILE A 335 -0.20 16.42 -8.18
CA ILE A 335 0.88 15.95 -9.06
C ILE A 335 0.64 14.54 -9.65
N ASP A 336 -0.60 14.05 -9.57
CA ASP A 336 -0.98 12.81 -10.23
C ASP A 336 -0.87 12.98 -11.76
N VAL A 337 -0.26 12.00 -12.43
CA VAL A 337 -0.02 12.04 -13.87
C VAL A 337 -1.30 12.20 -14.69
N ARG A 338 -2.45 11.77 -14.17
CA ARG A 338 -3.75 11.96 -14.82
C ARG A 338 -4.21 13.42 -14.77
N SER A 339 -3.83 14.17 -13.73
CA SER A 339 -4.08 15.61 -13.66
C SER A 339 -3.13 16.42 -14.53
N GLU A 340 -1.96 15.88 -14.88
CA GLU A 340 -1.00 16.56 -15.77
C GLU A 340 -1.59 16.87 -17.15
N ILE A 341 -2.34 15.91 -17.71
CA ILE A 341 -2.98 16.08 -19.03
C ILE A 341 -3.99 17.24 -18.98
N PHE A 342 -4.85 17.26 -17.96
CA PHE A 342 -5.82 18.34 -17.76
C PHE A 342 -5.13 19.70 -17.61
N ARG A 343 -4.05 19.77 -16.82
CA ARG A 343 -3.26 21.00 -16.62
C ARG A 343 -2.71 21.56 -17.93
N ARG A 344 -2.07 20.72 -18.75
CA ARG A 344 -1.51 21.14 -20.05
C ARG A 344 -2.63 21.60 -20.99
N ALA A 345 -3.78 20.94 -20.98
CA ALA A 345 -4.94 21.35 -21.76
C ALA A 345 -5.49 22.72 -21.30
N LEU A 346 -5.59 22.93 -19.98
CA LEU A 346 -6.06 24.20 -19.40
C LEU A 346 -5.16 25.38 -19.78
N GLU A 347 -3.84 25.21 -19.73
CA GLU A 347 -2.88 26.24 -20.16
C GLU A 347 -2.95 26.51 -21.67
N THR A 348 -3.26 25.49 -22.48
CA THR A 348 -3.42 25.66 -23.94
C THR A 348 -4.65 26.51 -24.28
N VAL A 349 -5.70 26.44 -23.47
CA VAL A 349 -6.93 27.23 -23.68
C VAL A 349 -6.74 28.71 -23.32
N SER A 350 -5.88 29.03 -22.35
CA SER A 350 -5.61 30.43 -21.99
C SER A 350 -4.18 30.65 -21.47
N PRO A 351 -3.39 31.52 -22.13
CA PRO A 351 -2.06 31.93 -21.65
C PRO A 351 -2.07 32.64 -20.29
N SER A 352 -3.23 33.14 -19.85
CA SER A 352 -3.40 33.84 -18.58
C SER A 352 -3.55 32.91 -17.37
N ILE A 353 -3.66 31.59 -17.60
CA ILE A 353 -3.73 30.57 -16.56
C ILE A 353 -2.36 29.91 -16.41
N ARG A 354 -1.87 29.84 -15.18
CA ARG A 354 -0.64 29.11 -14.85
C ARG A 354 -0.98 27.94 -13.94
N THR A 355 -0.51 26.74 -14.27
CA THR A 355 -0.73 25.57 -13.42
C THR A 355 0.55 25.11 -12.73
N HIS A 356 0.37 24.58 -11.52
CA HIS A 356 1.43 24.00 -10.71
C HIS A 356 1.02 22.57 -10.31
N GLY A 357 2.00 21.71 -10.06
CA GLY A 357 1.79 20.37 -9.56
C GLY A 357 2.31 20.27 -8.14
N PHE A 358 1.50 19.77 -7.21
CA PHE A 358 1.91 19.54 -5.83
C PHE A 358 1.26 18.29 -5.27
N ALA A 359 1.79 17.72 -4.19
CA ALA A 359 1.17 16.57 -3.54
C ALA A 359 -0.24 16.94 -3.01
N GLY A 360 -1.24 16.10 -3.26
CA GLY A 360 -2.66 16.42 -3.03
C GLY A 360 -3.09 16.71 -1.58
N PHE A 361 -2.19 16.55 -0.60
CA PHE A 361 -2.41 16.99 0.78
C PHE A 361 -2.11 18.49 1.01
N PHE A 362 -1.56 19.18 0.00
CA PHE A 362 -1.31 20.63 0.00
C PHE A 362 -0.47 21.15 1.19
N GLY A 363 0.38 20.31 1.78
CA GLY A 363 1.27 20.69 2.87
C GLY A 363 0.62 20.63 4.25
N VAL A 364 -0.66 20.24 4.35
CA VAL A 364 -1.41 20.21 5.61
C VAL A 364 -1.50 18.77 6.12
N LEU A 365 -0.69 18.43 7.13
CA LEU A 365 -0.58 17.07 7.68
C LEU A 365 -1.71 16.78 8.69
N VAL A 366 -2.85 16.31 8.19
CA VAL A 366 -4.07 16.16 9.00
C VAL A 366 -4.71 14.78 8.91
N GLU A 367 -5.34 14.37 10.00
CA GLU A 367 -6.44 13.41 9.96
C GLU A 367 -7.75 14.16 9.78
N PHE A 368 -8.57 13.74 8.82
CA PHE A 368 -9.90 14.28 8.57
C PHE A 368 -10.97 13.36 9.13
N GLN A 369 -11.89 13.89 9.92
CA GLN A 369 -13.00 13.15 10.50
C GLN A 369 -14.33 13.54 9.83
N PRO A 370 -14.88 12.69 8.96
CA PRO A 370 -16.19 12.93 8.35
C PRO A 370 -17.29 13.10 9.39
N PHE A 371 -18.34 13.85 9.05
CA PHE A 371 -19.35 14.29 10.00
C PHE A 371 -20.10 13.11 10.66
N GLY A 372 -19.93 12.92 11.97
CA GLY A 372 -20.57 11.79 12.67
C GLY A 372 -19.93 10.43 12.40
N ALA A 373 -18.71 10.38 11.85
CA ALA A 373 -17.88 9.18 11.90
C ALA A 373 -17.23 9.00 13.28
N ASP A 374 -17.04 7.75 13.71
CA ASP A 374 -16.39 7.43 14.99
C ASP A 374 -14.85 7.57 14.92
N SER A 375 -14.29 7.44 13.72
CA SER A 375 -12.84 7.49 13.46
C SER A 375 -12.50 8.50 12.36
N ALA A 376 -11.34 9.15 12.51
CA ALA A 376 -10.76 9.97 11.45
C ALA A 376 -9.99 9.12 10.43
N LYS A 377 -9.77 9.69 9.25
CA LYS A 377 -8.97 9.12 8.16
C LYS A 377 -7.73 9.98 7.94
N GLY A 378 -6.59 9.36 7.65
CA GLY A 378 -5.40 10.11 7.27
C GLY A 378 -5.58 10.82 5.94
N HIS A 379 -5.26 12.12 5.88
CA HIS A 379 -5.16 12.93 4.66
C HIS A 379 -3.74 13.47 4.50
N LEU A 380 -2.77 12.56 4.60
CA LEU A 380 -1.35 12.83 4.56
C LEU A 380 -0.58 11.62 4.02
N PRO A 381 0.68 11.78 3.57
CA PRO A 381 1.49 10.64 3.17
C PRO A 381 1.67 9.67 4.34
N ILE A 382 1.47 8.38 4.06
CA ILE A 382 1.51 7.24 5.01
C ILE A 382 2.82 7.07 5.81
N LEU A 383 3.86 7.83 5.49
CA LEU A 383 5.14 7.85 6.19
C LEU A 383 5.15 8.83 7.38
N PHE A 384 4.17 9.72 7.47
CA PHE A 384 4.09 10.75 8.50
C PHE A 384 2.99 10.48 9.52
N ASN A 385 3.17 10.99 10.73
CA ASN A 385 2.11 11.09 11.72
C ASN A 385 1.32 12.39 11.51
N PRO A 386 0.00 12.39 11.72
CA PRO A 386 -0.81 13.59 11.62
C PRO A 386 -0.46 14.58 12.72
N SER A 387 -0.34 15.85 12.36
CA SER A 387 -0.10 16.94 13.31
C SER A 387 -1.41 17.45 13.92
N TYR A 388 -2.50 17.39 13.16
CA TYR A 388 -3.81 17.90 13.57
C TYR A 388 -4.94 16.97 13.16
N ARG A 389 -6.10 17.13 13.80
CA ARG A 389 -7.35 16.45 13.46
C ARG A 389 -8.39 17.47 13.06
N VAL A 390 -8.80 17.48 11.80
CA VAL A 390 -9.83 18.39 11.29
C VAL A 390 -11.16 17.64 11.19
N GLU A 391 -12.23 18.23 11.71
CA GLU A 391 -13.57 17.66 11.66
C GLU A 391 -14.39 18.30 10.55
N GLU A 392 -15.23 17.49 9.93
CA GLU A 392 -16.28 17.96 9.04
C GLU A 392 -17.52 18.37 9.85
N VAL A 393 -18.01 19.58 9.60
CA VAL A 393 -19.18 20.14 10.28
C VAL A 393 -20.20 20.70 9.28
N PRO A 394 -21.50 20.67 9.62
CA PRO A 394 -22.51 21.40 8.85
C PRO A 394 -22.31 22.91 8.99
N SER A 395 -22.23 23.62 7.86
CA SER A 395 -22.10 25.08 7.80
C SER A 395 -23.39 25.78 8.24
N GLY A 396 -23.22 26.83 9.04
CA GLY A 396 -24.29 27.76 9.43
C GLY A 396 -25.40 27.15 10.31
N VAL A 397 -25.09 26.15 11.13
CA VAL A 397 -26.06 25.56 12.07
C VAL A 397 -25.59 25.64 13.51
N SER A 398 -26.55 25.63 14.44
CA SER A 398 -26.25 25.58 15.87
C SER A 398 -25.68 24.21 16.29
N LYS A 399 -24.93 24.17 17.41
CA LYS A 399 -24.42 22.91 17.99
C LYS A 399 -25.53 21.89 18.28
N TYR A 400 -26.72 22.36 18.67
CA TYR A 400 -27.89 21.52 18.90
C TYR A 400 -28.37 20.85 17.60
N GLU A 401 -28.49 21.62 16.51
CA GLU A 401 -28.89 21.09 15.21
C GLU A 401 -27.85 20.13 14.62
N ALA A 402 -26.56 20.43 14.76
CA ALA A 402 -25.49 19.53 14.36
C ALA A 402 -25.59 18.17 15.10
N THR A 403 -25.82 18.20 16.41
CA THR A 403 -26.00 16.97 17.22
C THR A 403 -27.23 16.17 16.79
N ARG A 404 -28.34 16.86 16.49
CA ARG A 404 -29.56 16.24 15.97
C ARG A 404 -29.31 15.59 14.60
N LEU A 405 -28.60 16.27 13.69
CA LEU A 405 -28.28 15.76 12.36
C LEU A 405 -27.36 14.52 12.44
N ALA A 406 -26.36 14.53 13.32
CA ALA A 406 -25.51 13.36 13.56
C ALA A 406 -26.32 12.15 14.05
N SER A 407 -27.25 12.37 14.98
CA SER A 407 -28.14 11.32 15.50
C SER A 407 -29.04 10.75 14.40
N LEU A 408 -29.60 11.61 13.53
CA LEU A 408 -30.39 11.19 12.38
C LEU A 408 -29.56 10.38 11.37
N ARG A 409 -28.32 10.80 11.08
CA ARG A 409 -27.38 10.08 10.22
C ARG A 409 -27.13 8.67 10.78
N HIS A 410 -26.79 8.56 12.07
CA HIS A 410 -26.57 7.27 12.74
C HIS A 410 -27.79 6.36 12.69
N HIS A 411 -28.98 6.89 12.96
CA HIS A 411 -30.22 6.12 12.86
C HIS A 411 -30.42 5.56 11.44
N ARG A 412 -30.28 6.39 10.41
CA ARG A 412 -30.41 5.97 9.00
C ARG A 412 -29.38 4.89 8.63
N ILE A 413 -28.12 5.02 9.07
CA ILE A 413 -27.08 4.01 8.84
C ILE A 413 -27.45 2.69 9.53
N ARG A 414 -27.89 2.75 10.80
CA ARG A 414 -28.30 1.55 11.56
C ARG A 414 -29.49 0.85 10.91
N SER A 415 -30.52 1.57 10.52
CA SER A 415 -31.67 1.00 9.81
C SER A 415 -31.26 0.36 8.49
N SER A 416 -30.39 1.03 7.71
CA SER A 416 -29.85 0.49 6.46
C SER A 416 -29.04 -0.79 6.67
N ASN A 417 -28.21 -0.84 7.73
CA ASN A 417 -27.41 -2.02 8.06
C ASN A 417 -28.27 -3.17 8.56
N ALA A 418 -29.28 -2.91 9.40
CA ALA A 418 -30.22 -3.93 9.85
C ALA A 418 -31.00 -4.53 8.67
N TRP A 419 -31.47 -3.68 7.75
CA TRP A 419 -32.12 -4.13 6.52
C TRP A 419 -31.19 -4.95 5.63
N LYS A 420 -29.93 -4.54 5.48
CA LYS A 420 -28.92 -5.30 4.74
C LYS A 420 -28.68 -6.67 5.40
N GLY A 421 -28.49 -6.70 6.72
CA GLY A 421 -28.28 -7.92 7.50
C GLY A 421 -29.46 -8.89 7.37
N PHE A 422 -30.69 -8.38 7.39
CA PHE A 422 -31.89 -9.18 7.10
C PHE A 422 -31.85 -9.77 5.69
N LYS A 423 -31.52 -8.98 4.65
CA LYS A 423 -31.46 -9.51 3.27
C LYS A 423 -30.37 -10.57 3.06
N THR A 424 -29.26 -10.46 3.78
CA THR A 424 -28.10 -11.35 3.60
C THR A 424 -28.05 -12.49 4.60
N SER A 425 -29.03 -12.58 5.51
CA SER A 425 -29.07 -13.65 6.51
C SER A 425 -29.35 -15.00 5.85
N ALA A 426 -28.77 -16.08 6.38
CA ALA A 426 -28.95 -17.43 5.87
C ALA A 426 -30.43 -17.88 5.89
N ALA A 427 -31.24 -17.36 6.82
CA ALA A 427 -32.64 -17.73 6.98
C ALA A 427 -33.59 -16.97 6.03
N SER A 428 -33.16 -15.84 5.48
CA SER A 428 -34.05 -14.91 4.76
C SER A 428 -33.56 -14.52 3.37
N CYS A 429 -32.32 -14.83 2.98
CA CYS A 429 -31.78 -14.42 1.68
C CYS A 429 -32.60 -14.95 0.51
N PHE A 430 -32.98 -16.24 0.53
CA PHE A 430 -33.80 -16.85 -0.52
C PHE A 430 -35.23 -16.31 -0.52
N SER A 431 -35.93 -16.40 0.62
CA SER A 431 -37.32 -15.94 0.72
C SER A 431 -37.48 -14.43 0.44
N PHE A 432 -36.48 -13.62 0.78
CA PHE A 432 -36.48 -12.19 0.47
C PHE A 432 -36.43 -11.96 -1.04
N VAL A 433 -35.54 -12.65 -1.76
CA VAL A 433 -35.42 -12.54 -3.22
C VAL A 433 -36.69 -13.02 -3.90
N GLU A 434 -37.27 -14.14 -3.44
CA GLU A 434 -38.53 -14.66 -3.99
C GLU A 434 -39.71 -13.71 -3.76
N SER A 435 -39.83 -13.14 -2.56
CA SER A 435 -40.99 -12.32 -2.18
C SER A 435 -40.90 -10.87 -2.70
N PHE A 436 -39.71 -10.28 -2.71
CA PHE A 436 -39.51 -8.85 -2.98
C PHE A 436 -38.61 -8.56 -4.19
N GLY A 437 -38.06 -9.59 -4.84
CA GLY A 437 -37.16 -9.42 -5.99
C GLY A 437 -37.81 -8.67 -7.16
N ILE A 438 -39.10 -8.96 -7.45
CA ILE A 438 -39.84 -8.33 -8.55
C ILE A 438 -39.98 -6.81 -8.38
N LEU A 439 -40.03 -6.32 -7.14
CA LEU A 439 -40.08 -4.88 -6.84
C LEU A 439 -38.77 -4.15 -7.21
N SER A 440 -37.68 -4.90 -7.43
CA SER A 440 -36.38 -4.33 -7.81
C SER A 440 -36.22 -4.14 -9.32
N ILE A 441 -37.14 -4.63 -10.17
CA ILE A 441 -37.02 -4.57 -11.64
C ILE A 441 -36.85 -3.13 -12.13
N GLY A 442 -37.68 -2.19 -11.67
CA GLY A 442 -37.59 -0.79 -12.10
C GLY A 442 -36.24 -0.15 -11.75
N LYS A 443 -35.71 -0.46 -10.55
CA LYS A 443 -34.38 -0.03 -10.13
C LYS A 443 -33.28 -0.65 -11.01
N LEU A 444 -33.36 -1.95 -11.31
CA LEU A 444 -32.39 -2.64 -12.16
C LEU A 444 -32.37 -2.08 -13.59
N LEU A 445 -33.53 -1.72 -14.14
CA LEU A 445 -33.62 -1.04 -15.43
C LEU A 445 -32.96 0.35 -15.33
N GLY A 446 -33.31 1.15 -14.31
CA GLY A 446 -32.70 2.47 -14.11
C GLY A 446 -31.17 2.42 -13.94
N ASP A 447 -30.67 1.45 -13.17
CA ASP A 447 -29.23 1.24 -12.99
C ASP A 447 -28.56 0.77 -14.30
N SER A 448 -29.21 -0.11 -15.09
CA SER A 448 -28.70 -0.59 -16.39
C SER A 448 -28.62 0.50 -17.45
N PHE A 449 -29.57 1.46 -17.45
CA PHE A 449 -29.57 2.60 -18.38
C PHE A 449 -28.80 3.82 -17.84
N GLY A 450 -28.18 3.73 -16.65
CA GLY A 450 -27.44 4.83 -16.03
C GLY A 450 -28.31 5.98 -15.53
N TRP A 451 -29.64 5.81 -15.45
CA TRP A 451 -30.57 6.81 -14.92
C TRP A 451 -30.49 6.94 -13.41
N SER A 452 -30.09 5.86 -12.74
CA SER A 452 -29.77 5.87 -11.31
C SER A 452 -28.35 5.41 -11.07
N ARG A 453 -27.76 5.90 -9.97
CA ARG A 453 -26.50 5.39 -9.47
C ARG A 453 -26.78 4.22 -8.53
N THR A 454 -26.17 3.08 -8.81
CA THR A 454 -26.39 1.84 -8.06
C THR A 454 -26.04 2.00 -6.57
N VAL A 455 -24.95 2.72 -6.26
CA VAL A 455 -24.40 2.86 -4.90
C VAL A 455 -23.84 4.28 -4.66
N LYS A 456 -24.20 4.89 -3.53
CA LYS A 456 -23.63 6.16 -3.05
C LYS A 456 -22.22 5.95 -2.49
N HIS A 457 -21.37 6.99 -2.54
CA HIS A 457 -20.06 6.96 -1.89
C HIS A 457 -20.20 6.62 -0.38
N PRO A 458 -19.34 5.74 0.19
CA PRO A 458 -19.45 5.32 1.59
C PRO A 458 -19.51 6.48 2.59
N ASP A 459 -18.74 7.54 2.34
CA ASP A 459 -18.68 8.72 3.22
C ASP A 459 -19.96 9.56 3.20
N ARG A 460 -20.80 9.39 2.17
CA ARG A 460 -22.13 10.04 2.06
C ARG A 460 -23.25 9.18 2.65
N LYS A 461 -22.95 7.96 3.13
CA LYS A 461 -23.98 7.05 3.66
C LYS A 461 -24.67 7.67 4.88
N GLY A 462 -26.00 7.68 4.86
CA GLY A 462 -26.84 8.26 5.91
C GLY A 462 -27.13 9.76 5.76
N LEU A 463 -26.50 10.43 4.79
CA LEU A 463 -26.75 11.83 4.44
C LEU A 463 -27.57 11.96 3.16
N LYS A 464 -28.43 12.97 3.11
CA LYS A 464 -29.08 13.48 1.90
C LYS A 464 -28.14 14.43 1.18
N GLU A 465 -28.35 14.66 -0.12
CA GLU A 465 -27.42 15.49 -0.92
C GLU A 465 -27.29 16.90 -0.35
N HIS A 466 -28.41 17.59 -0.11
CA HIS A 466 -28.40 18.92 0.52
C HIS A 466 -27.83 18.96 1.94
N GLU A 467 -27.80 17.82 2.67
CA GLU A 467 -27.14 17.75 3.98
C GLU A 467 -25.62 17.66 3.77
N TYR A 468 -25.16 16.92 2.77
CA TYR A 468 -23.74 16.78 2.42
C TYR A 468 -23.16 18.06 1.80
N ASP A 469 -23.89 18.75 0.92
CA ASP A 469 -23.43 19.98 0.26
C ASP A 469 -23.15 21.12 1.25
N ARG A 470 -23.72 21.05 2.46
CA ARG A 470 -23.49 22.00 3.55
C ARG A 470 -22.31 21.62 4.45
N MET A 471 -21.67 20.48 4.24
CA MET A 471 -20.57 20.01 5.09
C MET A 471 -19.28 20.75 4.73
N THR A 472 -18.55 21.24 5.73
CA THR A 472 -17.32 22.02 5.57
C THR A 472 -16.26 21.61 6.62
N PRO A 473 -14.95 21.62 6.30
CA PRO A 473 -13.93 21.39 7.31
C PRO A 473 -13.86 22.54 8.32
N SER A 474 -13.80 22.23 9.62
CA SER A 474 -13.58 23.22 10.68
C SER A 474 -12.09 23.34 11.02
N LEU A 475 -11.52 24.54 10.86
CA LEU A 475 -10.19 24.85 11.40
C LEU A 475 -10.20 25.01 12.93
N GLY A 476 -11.37 25.21 13.53
CA GLY A 476 -11.56 25.38 14.97
C GLY A 476 -11.65 24.06 15.73
N ALA A 477 -11.47 24.14 17.05
CA ALA A 477 -11.65 23.01 17.94
C ALA A 477 -13.15 22.82 18.27
N GLU A 478 -13.82 21.92 17.57
CA GLU A 478 -15.18 21.49 17.92
C GLU A 478 -15.18 20.52 19.12
N ARG A 479 -14.07 19.79 19.27
CA ARG A 479 -13.80 18.85 20.37
C ARG A 479 -12.39 19.10 20.92
N PRO A 480 -12.11 18.68 22.15
CA PRO A 480 -10.75 18.72 22.68
C PRO A 480 -9.79 17.96 21.75
N GLY A 481 -8.76 18.65 21.25
CA GLY A 481 -7.75 18.06 20.36
C GLY A 481 -8.11 18.01 18.88
N SER A 482 -9.19 18.66 18.43
CA SER A 482 -9.47 18.91 17.01
C SER A 482 -9.20 20.35 16.58
N GLY A 483 -9.17 20.58 15.26
CA GLY A 483 -8.80 21.83 14.62
C GLY A 483 -7.29 22.02 14.46
N ILE A 484 -6.93 23.17 13.88
CA ILE A 484 -5.56 23.67 13.82
C ILE A 484 -5.50 24.91 14.73
N PRO A 485 -4.74 24.86 15.85
CA PRO A 485 -4.63 25.99 16.77
C PRO A 485 -4.23 27.27 16.04
N GLU A 486 -4.87 28.40 16.38
CA GLU A 486 -4.63 29.69 15.71
C GLU A 486 -3.15 30.10 15.68
N ALA A 487 -2.41 29.78 16.74
CA ALA A 487 -0.97 30.04 16.83
C ALA A 487 -0.14 29.24 15.79
N ASP A 488 -0.60 28.06 15.41
CA ASP A 488 0.12 27.15 14.51
C ASP A 488 -0.22 27.43 13.03
N ARG A 489 -1.41 27.98 12.75
CA ARG A 489 -1.91 28.21 11.39
C ARG A 489 -0.93 28.94 10.46
N PRO A 490 -0.25 30.03 10.87
CA PRO A 490 0.74 30.70 10.02
C PRO A 490 1.93 29.81 9.66
N ALA A 491 2.37 28.93 10.56
CA ALA A 491 3.48 28.01 10.29
C ALA A 491 3.07 26.89 9.33
N VAL A 492 1.85 26.35 9.49
CA VAL A 492 1.31 25.34 8.56
C VAL A 492 1.15 25.93 7.16
N ALA A 493 0.59 27.14 7.06
CA ALA A 493 0.40 27.82 5.78
C ALA A 493 1.72 28.20 5.11
N GLU A 494 2.72 28.66 5.88
CA GLU A 494 4.05 28.95 5.36
C GLU A 494 4.70 27.69 4.78
N PHE A 495 4.64 26.57 5.52
CA PHE A 495 5.16 25.29 5.05
C PHE A 495 4.50 24.90 3.73
N ALA A 496 3.17 25.00 3.63
CA ALA A 496 2.42 24.70 2.41
C ALA A 496 2.89 25.58 1.22
N LEU A 497 2.90 26.90 1.38
CA LEU A 497 3.23 27.85 0.32
C LEU A 497 4.68 27.74 -0.15
N ARG A 498 5.64 27.59 0.77
CA ARG A 498 7.06 27.43 0.42
C ARG A 498 7.31 26.16 -0.36
N ASN A 499 6.71 25.03 0.05
CA ASN A 499 6.85 23.75 -0.68
C ASN A 499 6.14 23.77 -2.03
N MET A 500 5.06 24.55 -2.19
CA MET A 500 4.41 24.78 -3.49
C MET A 500 5.19 25.76 -4.40
N GLY A 501 6.19 26.47 -3.86
CA GLY A 501 6.88 27.56 -4.57
C GLY A 501 6.02 28.82 -4.76
N LEU A 502 4.89 28.93 -4.07
CA LEU A 502 3.95 30.06 -4.15
C LEU A 502 4.18 31.04 -3.01
N THR A 503 5.26 31.82 -3.10
CA THR A 503 5.65 32.78 -2.05
C THR A 503 5.45 34.24 -2.41
N GLY A 504 5.03 34.52 -3.65
CA GLY A 504 4.75 35.86 -4.17
C GLY A 504 4.12 35.79 -5.56
N ASN A 505 3.83 36.95 -6.16
CA ASN A 505 3.15 37.07 -7.46
C ASN A 505 1.85 36.25 -7.51
N PHE A 506 1.04 36.37 -6.46
CA PHE A 506 -0.24 35.68 -6.38
C PHE A 506 -1.21 36.21 -7.44
N ALA A 507 -1.90 35.31 -8.11
CA ALA A 507 -3.05 35.64 -8.94
C ALA A 507 -4.23 36.09 -8.07
N ARG A 508 -5.22 36.75 -8.69
CA ARG A 508 -6.48 37.07 -8.00
C ARG A 508 -7.21 35.80 -7.56
N LEU A 509 -7.12 34.74 -8.36
CA LEU A 509 -7.70 33.44 -8.04
C LEU A 509 -6.61 32.38 -7.96
N VAL A 510 -6.52 31.69 -6.82
CA VAL A 510 -5.64 30.53 -6.65
C VAL A 510 -6.48 29.28 -6.41
N LEU A 511 -6.52 28.38 -7.39
CA LEU A 511 -7.21 27.10 -7.26
C LEU A 511 -6.29 26.08 -6.57
N LEU A 512 -6.80 25.38 -5.57
CA LEU A 512 -6.17 24.20 -4.98
C LEU A 512 -7.01 22.99 -5.37
N VAL A 513 -6.56 22.23 -6.35
CA VAL A 513 -7.34 21.16 -6.99
C VAL A 513 -6.76 19.81 -6.62
N GLY A 514 -7.34 19.18 -5.60
CA GLY A 514 -7.09 17.78 -5.30
C GLY A 514 -7.62 16.88 -6.43
N HIS A 515 -7.25 15.60 -6.44
CA HIS A 515 -7.85 14.66 -7.38
C HIS A 515 -8.61 13.54 -6.66
N GLY A 516 -9.53 12.92 -7.38
CA GLY A 516 -10.25 11.72 -6.97
C GLY A 516 -10.75 10.96 -8.19
N SER A 517 -11.62 9.99 -7.95
CA SER A 517 -12.21 9.16 -8.99
C SER A 517 -13.67 8.81 -8.69
N THR A 518 -14.47 8.64 -9.74
CA THR A 518 -15.82 8.09 -9.62
C THR A 518 -15.83 6.65 -10.09
N THR A 519 -16.01 5.72 -9.14
CA THR A 519 -16.20 4.29 -9.45
C THR A 519 -17.40 3.68 -8.72
N VAL A 520 -17.86 2.53 -9.21
CA VAL A 520 -18.93 1.73 -8.62
C VAL A 520 -18.50 0.28 -8.63
N ASN A 521 -18.67 -0.43 -7.51
CA ASN A 521 -18.30 -1.85 -7.35
C ASN A 521 -16.83 -2.17 -7.67
N ASN A 522 -15.93 -1.23 -7.38
CA ASN A 522 -14.49 -1.43 -7.57
C ASN A 522 -13.80 -1.66 -6.21
N PRO A 523 -13.30 -2.88 -5.90
CA PRO A 523 -12.58 -3.15 -4.65
C PRO A 523 -11.26 -2.37 -4.55
N GLN A 524 -10.72 -1.88 -5.67
CA GLN A 524 -9.49 -1.08 -5.74
C GLN A 524 -9.76 0.43 -5.92
N ALA A 525 -10.97 0.91 -5.57
CA ALA A 525 -11.36 2.31 -5.78
C ALA A 525 -10.33 3.32 -5.24
N THR A 526 -9.77 3.07 -4.05
CA THR A 526 -8.79 3.98 -3.41
C THR A 526 -7.46 4.06 -4.15
N ALA A 527 -7.14 3.07 -5.00
CA ALA A 527 -5.96 3.11 -5.88
C ALA A 527 -6.10 4.15 -7.00
N LEU A 528 -7.34 4.57 -7.31
CA LEU A 528 -7.63 5.62 -8.29
C LEU A 528 -7.73 7.00 -7.64
N ASP A 529 -7.80 7.08 -6.32
CA ASP A 529 -7.78 8.33 -5.56
C ASP A 529 -6.33 8.76 -5.28
N CYS A 530 -6.11 9.66 -4.31
CA CYS A 530 -4.81 10.28 -4.10
C CYS A 530 -3.93 9.49 -3.14
N GLY A 531 -2.82 8.95 -3.65
CA GLY A 531 -1.81 8.27 -2.83
C GLY A 531 -1.16 9.17 -1.77
N ALA A 532 -1.02 10.47 -2.04
CA ALA A 532 -0.53 11.46 -1.07
C ALA A 532 -1.53 11.78 0.04
N CYS A 533 -2.81 11.43 -0.16
CA CYS A 533 -3.88 11.50 0.84
C CYS A 533 -4.23 10.10 1.36
N ALA A 534 -3.28 9.16 1.39
CA ALA A 534 -3.46 7.80 1.87
C ALA A 534 -4.63 7.02 1.20
N GLY A 535 -4.84 7.24 -0.11
CA GLY A 535 -5.91 6.61 -0.87
C GLY A 535 -7.28 7.24 -0.67
N GLN A 536 -7.35 8.44 -0.09
CA GLN A 536 -8.56 9.26 -0.04
C GLN A 536 -8.58 10.27 -1.20
N THR A 537 -9.75 10.84 -1.49
CA THR A 537 -9.84 11.97 -2.42
C THR A 537 -9.09 13.19 -1.87
N GLY A 538 -8.55 14.01 -2.77
CA GLY A 538 -7.92 15.29 -2.40
C GLY A 538 -8.90 16.38 -1.97
N GLU A 539 -10.22 16.09 -1.91
CA GLU A 539 -11.28 17.07 -1.62
C GLU A 539 -11.05 17.74 -0.26
N ALA A 540 -10.99 16.95 0.82
CA ALA A 540 -10.85 17.50 2.17
C ALA A 540 -9.54 18.29 2.32
N SER A 541 -8.44 17.78 1.78
CA SER A 541 -7.13 18.44 1.84
C SER A 541 -7.11 19.78 1.12
N ALA A 542 -7.70 19.85 -0.08
CA ALA A 542 -7.84 21.09 -0.84
C ALA A 542 -8.68 22.13 -0.09
N ARG A 543 -9.82 21.70 0.47
CA ARG A 543 -10.72 22.55 1.26
C ARG A 543 -10.02 23.09 2.50
N ILE A 544 -9.37 22.23 3.28
CA ILE A 544 -8.62 22.63 4.49
C ILE A 544 -7.54 23.66 4.15
N ALA A 545 -6.77 23.43 3.08
CA ALA A 545 -5.73 24.36 2.66
C ALA A 545 -6.32 25.71 2.20
N ALA A 546 -7.44 25.71 1.46
CA ALA A 546 -8.11 26.93 1.04
C ALA A 546 -8.64 27.73 2.24
N PHE A 547 -9.33 27.08 3.19
CA PHE A 547 -9.78 27.73 4.43
C PHE A 547 -8.60 28.29 5.22
N LEU A 548 -7.51 27.53 5.35
CA LEU A 548 -6.31 27.95 6.07
C LEU A 548 -5.70 29.22 5.45
N LEU A 549 -5.60 29.28 4.12
CA LEU A 549 -4.98 30.40 3.39
C LEU A 549 -5.89 31.63 3.26
N ASN A 550 -7.20 31.45 3.41
CA ASN A 550 -8.17 32.55 3.48
C ASN A 550 -8.39 33.05 4.92
N ASP A 551 -7.94 32.33 5.95
CA ASP A 551 -8.10 32.74 7.35
C ASP A 551 -7.33 34.06 7.67
N PRO A 552 -7.99 35.11 8.19
CA PRO A 552 -7.34 36.37 8.52
C PRO A 552 -6.20 36.25 9.53
N VAL A 553 -6.29 35.31 10.48
CA VAL A 553 -5.21 35.07 11.46
C VAL A 553 -3.97 34.53 10.74
N THR A 554 -4.16 33.52 9.88
CA THR A 554 -3.09 32.98 9.03
C THR A 554 -2.44 34.06 8.17
N ARG A 555 -3.22 34.87 7.44
CA ARG A 555 -2.68 35.91 6.54
C ARG A 555 -1.83 36.95 7.27
N ARG A 556 -2.28 37.40 8.46
CA ARG A 556 -1.48 38.32 9.30
C ARG A 556 -0.16 37.69 9.75
N GLY A 557 -0.18 36.42 10.16
CA GLY A 557 1.04 35.71 10.56
C GLY A 557 2.00 35.42 9.40
N LEU A 558 1.47 35.16 8.20
CA LEU A 558 2.28 34.99 6.98
C LEU A 558 3.01 36.28 6.57
N ALA A 559 2.34 37.44 6.69
CA ALA A 559 2.95 38.73 6.38
C ALA A 559 4.18 39.00 7.27
N GLN A 560 4.13 38.64 8.56
CA GLN A 560 5.26 38.73 9.48
C GLN A 560 6.44 37.81 9.09
N LYS A 561 6.16 36.77 8.31
CA LYS A 561 7.14 35.79 7.79
C LYS A 561 7.61 36.10 6.37
N GLY A 562 7.24 37.27 5.84
CA GLY A 562 7.66 37.74 4.52
C GLY A 562 6.85 37.19 3.34
N ILE A 563 5.70 36.54 3.59
CA ILE A 563 4.78 36.09 2.54
C ILE A 563 3.51 36.93 2.62
N VAL A 564 3.35 37.87 1.68
CA VAL A 564 2.18 38.76 1.62
C VAL A 564 1.23 38.24 0.56
N ILE A 565 0.05 37.78 1.00
CA ILE A 565 -1.06 37.42 0.11
C ILE A 565 -1.92 38.69 -0.07
N PRO A 566 -2.12 39.18 -1.30
CA PRO A 566 -2.98 40.34 -1.57
C PRO A 566 -4.42 40.13 -1.07
N GLU A 567 -5.11 41.21 -0.72
CA GLU A 567 -6.49 41.14 -0.21
C GLU A 567 -7.48 40.63 -1.27
N GLU A 568 -7.20 40.94 -2.55
CA GLU A 568 -7.96 40.49 -3.70
C GLU A 568 -7.66 39.04 -4.11
N THR A 569 -6.63 38.41 -3.54
CA THR A 569 -6.31 37.00 -3.79
C THR A 569 -7.22 36.10 -2.95
N TRP A 570 -7.93 35.19 -3.62
CA TRP A 570 -8.77 34.18 -2.98
C TRP A 570 -8.35 32.77 -3.37
N PHE A 571 -8.23 31.91 -2.36
CA PHE A 571 -7.97 30.48 -2.54
C PHE A 571 -9.30 29.74 -2.66
N VAL A 572 -9.43 28.88 -3.66
CA VAL A 572 -10.65 28.09 -3.91
C VAL A 572 -10.29 26.62 -4.04
N ALA A 573 -10.98 25.79 -3.28
CA ALA A 573 -10.78 24.35 -3.34
C ALA A 573 -11.52 23.74 -4.54
N GLY A 574 -10.88 22.77 -5.18
CA GLY A 574 -11.45 21.97 -6.24
C GLY A 574 -11.11 20.49 -6.13
N LEU A 575 -11.89 19.68 -6.82
CA LEU A 575 -11.63 18.26 -7.03
C LEU A 575 -11.68 17.95 -8.52
N HIS A 576 -10.57 17.45 -9.06
CA HIS A 576 -10.50 16.88 -10.39
C HIS A 576 -10.86 15.38 -10.32
N ASP A 577 -11.97 15.00 -10.94
CA ASP A 577 -12.33 13.60 -11.12
C ASP A 577 -11.59 13.04 -12.34
N THR A 578 -10.52 12.29 -12.06
CA THR A 578 -9.62 11.72 -13.06
C THR A 578 -10.24 10.64 -13.96
N THR A 579 -11.49 10.24 -13.70
CA THR A 579 -12.23 9.30 -14.55
C THR A 579 -13.17 9.98 -15.53
N THR A 580 -13.48 11.26 -15.32
CA THR A 580 -14.44 12.03 -16.14
C THR A 580 -13.89 13.37 -16.64
N ASP A 581 -12.69 13.76 -16.19
CA ASP A 581 -12.06 15.07 -16.38
C ASP A 581 -12.91 16.25 -15.88
N MET A 582 -13.89 15.98 -15.02
CA MET A 582 -14.72 17.01 -14.38
C MET A 582 -13.98 17.65 -13.21
N VAL A 583 -13.96 18.98 -13.18
CA VAL A 583 -13.46 19.76 -12.03
C VAL A 583 -14.64 20.37 -11.29
N ALA A 584 -14.87 19.92 -10.05
CA ALA A 584 -15.84 20.52 -9.15
C ALA A 584 -15.15 21.54 -8.24
N LEU A 585 -15.75 22.73 -8.08
CA LEU A 585 -15.30 23.76 -7.14
C LEU A 585 -16.18 23.77 -5.90
N TYR A 586 -15.57 23.93 -4.73
CA TYR A 586 -16.22 23.85 -3.41
C TYR A 586 -16.24 25.20 -2.70
N ASP A 587 -17.14 25.32 -1.72
CA ASP A 587 -17.26 26.48 -0.81
C ASP A 587 -17.38 27.83 -1.53
N LYS A 588 -18.02 27.85 -2.72
CA LYS A 588 -18.17 29.05 -3.56
C LYS A 588 -18.96 30.17 -2.89
N ASP A 589 -19.85 29.81 -1.97
CA ASP A 589 -20.66 30.71 -1.14
C ASP A 589 -19.82 31.49 -0.12
N THR A 590 -18.57 31.08 0.12
CA THR A 590 -17.62 31.79 1.00
C THR A 590 -16.79 32.85 0.28
N LEU A 591 -16.94 32.97 -1.05
CA LEU A 591 -16.17 33.89 -1.89
C LEU A 591 -16.94 35.21 -2.11
N PRO A 592 -16.24 36.35 -2.32
CA PRO A 592 -16.87 37.66 -2.55
C PRO A 592 -17.67 37.80 -3.83
#